data_AF-A0A8J9RLC2-F1
#
_entry.id   AF-A0A8J9RLC2-F1
#
_cell.length_a   1.000
_cell.length_b   1.000
_cell.length_c   1.000
_cell.angle_alpha   90.00
_cell.angle_beta   90.00
_cell.angle_gamma   90.00
#
_symmetry.space_group_name_H-M   'P 1'
#
loop_
_entity.id
_entity.type
_entity.pdbx_description
1 polymer ?
#
loop_
_entity_poly.entity_id
_entity_poly.type
_entity_poly.pdbx_seq_one_letter_code
_entity_poly.pdbx_strand_id
1 'polypeptide(L)'
;MRHPAVETAVVNCDGKYDPGIFQKVWRLQPSFQREVVEALKVLMTYKRPTVAFHVRGGDKLEEDRDFGRTTTAPVDLINTYLDNFPGLKAKTCLLFGDDQRRVTQVEQMVKRHISCKVVHYGVRNNQAKGHDQEAFNIQPNEDKCDATKKLITDLELMAAADYFVGSGTSILPTIVGTLRQVLYRKPQVTQADVNYLDTGVRIRRYWGLGGFHNVTVDTAEAIQGSNWQSSDREMSKQSWYYLRH
;
A
#
# COMPACT_ATOMS: atom_id res chain seq x y z
N MET A 1 -29.13 -29.28 -7.75
CA MET A 1 -27.98 -29.21 -8.67
C MET A 1 -27.14 -28.02 -8.27
N ARG A 2 -25.92 -28.24 -7.77
CA ARG A 2 -24.98 -27.17 -7.41
C ARG A 2 -24.26 -26.74 -8.68
N HIS A 3 -24.32 -25.46 -9.02
CA HIS A 3 -23.48 -24.91 -10.08
C HIS A 3 -22.00 -25.14 -9.71
N PRO A 4 -21.17 -25.66 -10.62
CA PRO A 4 -19.74 -25.70 -10.40
C PRO A 4 -19.27 -24.25 -10.26
N ALA A 5 -18.61 -23.96 -9.14
CA ALA A 5 -17.90 -22.71 -8.98
C ALA A 5 -16.92 -22.60 -10.15
N VAL A 6 -17.08 -21.54 -10.94
CA VAL A 6 -16.08 -21.14 -11.91
C VAL A 6 -14.88 -20.71 -11.06
N GLU A 7 -13.98 -21.66 -10.79
CA GLU A 7 -12.58 -21.37 -10.45
C GLU A 7 -12.01 -20.64 -11.66
N THR A 8 -12.25 -19.34 -11.70
CA THR A 8 -11.47 -18.44 -12.53
C THR A 8 -10.07 -18.52 -11.97
N ALA A 9 -9.26 -19.37 -12.60
CA ALA A 9 -7.82 -19.25 -12.55
C ALA A 9 -7.51 -17.81 -12.97
N VAL A 10 -7.31 -16.95 -11.97
CA VAL A 10 -6.69 -15.65 -12.18
C VAL A 10 -5.27 -16.00 -12.61
N VAL A 11 -5.10 -16.18 -13.91
CA VAL A 11 -3.80 -16.36 -14.54
C VAL A 11 -2.98 -15.17 -14.11
N ASN A 12 -1.90 -15.46 -13.38
CA ASN A 12 -1.00 -14.47 -12.83
C ASN A 12 -0.24 -13.85 -14.02
N CYS A 13 -0.82 -12.82 -14.65
CA CYS A 13 -0.30 -12.22 -15.89
C CYS A 13 1.11 -11.61 -15.76
N ASP A 14 1.64 -11.51 -14.53
CA ASP A 14 2.96 -10.94 -14.29
C ASP A 14 4.09 -11.98 -14.31
N GLY A 15 3.80 -13.29 -14.28
CA GLY A 15 4.81 -14.36 -14.43
C GLY A 15 5.98 -14.35 -13.42
N LYS A 16 5.99 -13.45 -12.43
CA LYS A 16 7.16 -13.21 -11.58
C LYS A 16 7.36 -14.25 -10.48
N TYR A 17 6.29 -14.91 -10.02
CA TYR A 17 6.37 -15.90 -8.95
C TYR A 17 5.37 -17.03 -9.18
N ASP A 18 5.84 -18.28 -9.06
CA ASP A 18 4.98 -19.46 -8.99
C ASP A 18 4.20 -19.41 -7.64
N PRO A 19 2.86 -19.30 -7.66
CA PRO A 19 2.05 -19.26 -6.45
C PRO A 19 2.29 -20.46 -5.52
N GLY A 20 2.53 -21.65 -6.08
CA GLY A 20 2.81 -22.87 -5.32
C GLY A 20 4.16 -22.86 -4.64
N ILE A 21 5.19 -22.24 -5.23
CA ILE A 21 6.49 -22.04 -4.58
C ILE A 21 6.35 -20.97 -3.49
N PHE A 22 5.69 -19.86 -3.80
CA PHE A 22 5.54 -18.77 -2.84
C PHE A 22 4.78 -19.21 -1.58
N GLN A 23 3.70 -19.97 -1.72
CA GLN A 23 2.96 -20.55 -0.58
C GLN A 23 3.81 -21.52 0.26
N LYS A 24 4.75 -22.24 -0.36
CA LYS A 24 5.67 -23.13 0.37
C LYS A 24 6.70 -22.34 1.16
N VAL A 25 7.25 -21.27 0.58
CA VAL A 25 8.29 -20.44 1.20
C VAL A 25 7.68 -19.53 2.28
N TRP A 26 6.50 -18.97 2.03
CA TRP A 26 5.79 -18.09 2.96
C TRP A 26 4.97 -18.86 3.99
N ARG A 27 5.58 -19.88 4.61
CA ARG A 27 4.96 -20.69 5.65
C ARG A 27 5.61 -20.36 7.00
N LEU A 28 4.88 -19.65 7.84
CA LEU A 28 5.37 -19.27 9.17
C LEU A 28 5.37 -20.46 10.12
N GLN A 29 6.26 -20.43 11.12
CA GLN A 29 6.20 -21.39 12.21
C GLN A 29 4.84 -21.30 12.92
N PRO A 30 4.27 -22.41 13.42
CA PRO A 30 2.92 -22.40 14.00
C PRO A 30 2.73 -21.41 15.14
N SER A 31 3.75 -21.19 15.98
CA SER A 31 3.72 -20.18 17.05
C SER A 31 3.57 -18.77 16.48
N PHE A 32 4.44 -18.40 15.54
CA PHE A 32 4.44 -17.08 14.92
C PHE A 32 3.22 -16.85 14.01
N GLN A 33 2.72 -17.89 13.34
CA GLN A 33 1.47 -17.82 12.57
C GLN A 33 0.29 -17.39 13.44
N ARG A 34 0.22 -17.84 14.70
CA ARG A 34 -0.83 -17.41 15.64
C ARG A 34 -0.71 -15.92 15.95
N GLU A 35 0.50 -15.42 16.17
CA GLU A 35 0.74 -13.99 16.41
C GLU A 35 0.27 -13.14 15.22
N VAL A 36 0.61 -13.55 13.99
CA VAL A 36 0.13 -12.89 12.76
C VAL A 36 -1.39 -12.97 12.62
N VAL A 37 -2.01 -14.11 12.94
CA VAL A 37 -3.48 -14.24 12.91
C VAL A 37 -4.15 -13.28 13.90
N GLU A 38 -3.61 -13.11 15.11
CA GLU A 38 -4.14 -12.13 16.07
C GLU A 38 -3.97 -10.70 15.56
N ALA A 39 -2.83 -10.37 14.93
CA ALA A 39 -2.64 -9.09 14.25
C ALA A 39 -3.72 -8.82 13.19
N LEU A 40 -3.96 -9.81 12.33
CA LEU A 40 -4.97 -9.74 11.27
C LEU A 40 -6.39 -9.59 11.82
N LYS A 41 -6.71 -10.25 12.95
CA LYS A 41 -8.01 -10.07 13.61
C LYS A 41 -8.24 -8.63 14.04
N VAL A 42 -7.22 -7.97 14.58
CA VAL A 42 -7.31 -6.54 14.92
C VAL A 42 -7.60 -5.71 13.68
N LEU A 43 -6.92 -5.96 12.56
CA LEU A 43 -7.19 -5.29 11.28
C LEU A 43 -8.66 -5.45 10.83
N MET A 44 -9.27 -6.63 11.03
CA MET A 44 -10.68 -6.86 10.68
C MET A 44 -11.67 -5.99 11.46
N THR A 45 -11.27 -5.46 12.62
CA THR A 45 -12.12 -4.57 13.43
C THR A 45 -12.18 -3.12 12.89
N TYR A 46 -11.28 -2.77 11.96
CA TYR A 46 -11.20 -1.41 11.45
C TYR A 46 -12.28 -1.11 10.41
N LYS A 47 -12.67 0.17 10.33
CA LYS A 47 -13.66 0.62 9.34
C LYS A 47 -13.07 0.52 7.94
N ARG A 48 -13.81 -0.09 7.01
CA ARG A 48 -13.43 -0.27 5.60
C ARG A 48 -13.99 0.84 4.71
N PRO A 49 -13.37 1.15 3.55
CA PRO A 49 -12.14 0.55 3.03
C PRO A 49 -10.90 0.94 3.86
N THR A 50 -10.03 -0.05 4.07
CA THR A 50 -8.71 0.10 4.68
C THR A 50 -7.65 0.35 3.61
N VAL A 51 -6.75 1.30 3.82
CA VAL A 51 -5.64 1.58 2.91
C VAL A 51 -4.33 1.50 3.67
N ALA A 52 -3.42 0.64 3.24
CA ALA A 52 -2.08 0.58 3.80
C ALA A 52 -1.10 1.41 2.98
N PHE A 53 -0.27 2.20 3.66
CA PHE A 53 0.81 2.96 3.07
C PHE A 53 2.14 2.45 3.61
N HIS A 54 3.07 2.14 2.71
CA HIS A 54 4.46 1.84 3.06
C HIS A 54 5.35 3.07 2.85
N VAL A 55 5.89 3.60 3.94
CA VAL A 55 6.72 4.81 4.00
C VAL A 55 8.16 4.39 4.25
N ARG A 56 8.93 4.23 3.18
CA ARG A 56 10.35 3.88 3.26
C ARG A 56 11.21 5.14 3.45
N GLY A 57 12.04 5.17 4.49
CA GLY A 57 13.08 6.17 4.73
C GLY A 57 14.37 5.51 5.22
N GLY A 58 14.98 6.06 6.29
CA GLY A 58 16.19 5.51 6.90
C GLY A 58 17.41 5.52 5.96
N ASP A 59 18.19 4.45 6.01
CA ASP A 59 19.34 4.16 5.13
C ASP A 59 19.04 4.34 3.63
N LYS A 60 17.78 4.17 3.22
CA LYS A 60 17.37 4.29 1.82
C LYS A 60 17.58 5.69 1.24
N LEU A 61 17.50 6.72 2.07
CA LEU A 61 17.72 8.10 1.65
C LEU A 61 19.15 8.30 1.15
N GLU A 62 20.10 7.70 1.87
CA GLU A 62 21.52 7.72 1.54
C GLU A 62 21.82 6.81 0.35
N GLU A 63 21.26 5.59 0.33
CA GLU A 63 21.36 4.68 -0.81
C GLU A 63 20.88 5.37 -2.10
N ASP A 64 19.68 5.94 -2.13
CA ASP A 64 19.17 6.58 -3.34
C ASP A 64 20.04 7.77 -3.78
N ARG A 65 20.57 8.56 -2.84
CA ARG A 65 21.51 9.65 -3.13
C ARG A 65 22.79 9.13 -3.79
N ASP A 66 23.39 8.09 -3.21
CA ASP A 66 24.66 7.53 -3.66
C ASP A 66 24.55 6.86 -5.03
N PHE A 67 23.37 6.31 -5.35
CA PHE A 67 23.05 5.73 -6.66
C PHE A 67 22.39 6.73 -7.65
N GLY A 68 22.25 8.01 -7.28
CA GLY A 68 21.63 9.03 -8.15
C GLY A 68 20.15 8.77 -8.48
N ARG A 69 19.44 8.05 -7.61
CA ARG A 69 18.00 7.76 -7.74
C ARG A 69 17.17 8.82 -7.03
N THR A 70 15.98 9.06 -7.56
CA THR A 70 14.99 9.89 -6.88
C THR A 70 14.39 9.11 -5.72
N THR A 71 14.65 9.58 -4.50
CA THR A 71 13.96 9.09 -3.31
C THR A 71 12.47 9.44 -3.40
N THR A 72 11.61 8.45 -3.19
CA THR A 72 10.17 8.70 -2.98
C THR A 72 9.98 9.65 -1.82
N ALA A 73 9.30 10.78 -2.01
CA ALA A 73 8.89 11.71 -0.97
C ALA A 73 7.56 11.30 -0.34
N PRO A 74 7.23 11.76 0.89
CA PRO A 74 5.92 11.52 1.51
C PRO A 74 4.73 11.94 0.64
N VAL A 75 4.86 13.06 -0.08
CA VAL A 75 3.81 13.60 -0.95
C VAL A 75 3.51 12.68 -2.13
N ASP A 76 4.52 11.97 -2.65
CA ASP A 76 4.36 11.08 -3.79
C ASP A 76 3.38 9.95 -3.47
N LEU A 77 3.44 9.39 -2.26
CA LEU A 77 2.49 8.36 -1.79
C LEU A 77 1.04 8.87 -1.81
N ILE A 78 0.82 10.14 -1.47
CA ILE A 78 -0.50 10.76 -1.43
C ILE A 78 -1.00 11.05 -2.84
N ASN A 79 -0.14 11.61 -3.69
CA ASN A 79 -0.44 11.84 -5.10
C ASN A 79 -0.78 10.51 -5.80
N THR A 80 0.02 9.47 -5.57
CA THR A 80 -0.23 8.13 -6.10
C THR A 80 -1.57 7.58 -5.63
N TYR A 81 -1.94 7.77 -4.37
CA TYR A 81 -3.27 7.38 -3.88
C TYR A 81 -4.40 8.12 -4.62
N LEU A 82 -4.33 9.45 -4.67
CA LEU A 82 -5.38 10.29 -5.26
C LEU A 82 -5.55 9.99 -6.76
N ASP A 83 -4.44 9.76 -7.45
CA ASP A 83 -4.43 9.50 -8.89
C ASP A 83 -4.85 8.07 -9.24
N ASN A 84 -4.46 7.07 -8.46
CA ASN A 84 -4.81 5.67 -8.73
C ASN A 84 -6.17 5.26 -8.21
N PHE A 85 -6.69 5.91 -7.17
CA PHE A 85 -7.98 5.55 -6.56
C PHE A 85 -8.94 6.75 -6.50
N PRO A 86 -9.22 7.42 -7.63
CA PRO A 86 -10.11 8.57 -7.64
C PRO A 86 -11.50 8.17 -7.14
N GLY A 87 -12.03 8.95 -6.21
CA GLY A 87 -13.34 8.72 -5.59
C GLY A 87 -13.37 7.66 -4.48
N LEU A 88 -12.28 6.94 -4.22
CA LEU A 88 -12.20 6.04 -3.07
C LEU A 88 -12.25 6.84 -1.76
N LYS A 89 -13.28 6.60 -0.94
CA LYS A 89 -13.41 7.21 0.39
C LYS A 89 -12.87 6.28 1.47
N ALA A 90 -11.55 6.22 1.61
CA ALA A 90 -10.90 5.43 2.66
C ALA A 90 -11.43 5.80 4.05
N LYS A 91 -11.69 4.79 4.89
CA LYS A 91 -12.17 5.02 6.27
C LYS A 91 -11.07 4.85 7.30
N THR A 92 -10.13 3.93 7.04
CA THR A 92 -8.97 3.71 7.89
C THR A 92 -7.72 3.68 7.02
N CYS A 93 -6.67 4.36 7.47
CA CYS A 93 -5.34 4.29 6.84
C CYS A 93 -4.33 3.73 7.82
N LEU A 94 -3.60 2.72 7.37
CA LEU A 94 -2.53 2.06 8.10
C LEU A 94 -1.22 2.59 7.57
N LEU A 95 -0.36 3.08 8.45
CA LEU A 95 0.95 3.60 8.07
C LEU A 95 2.03 2.67 8.61
N PHE A 96 2.86 2.15 7.71
CA PHE A 96 4.00 1.31 8.02
C PHE A 96 5.24 1.99 7.48
N GLY A 97 6.27 2.10 8.29
CA GLY A 97 7.50 2.74 7.88
C GLY A 97 8.56 2.65 8.95
N ASP A 98 9.80 2.77 8.52
CA ASP A 98 10.97 2.78 9.39
C ASP A 98 11.28 4.20 9.86
N ASP A 99 11.10 5.22 9.02
CA ASP A 99 11.35 6.64 9.34
C ASP A 99 10.12 7.34 9.94
N GLN A 100 10.14 7.56 11.27
CA GLN A 100 9.02 8.16 12.00
C GLN A 100 8.71 9.61 11.59
N ARG A 101 9.71 10.40 11.16
CA ARG A 101 9.49 11.77 10.69
C ARG A 101 8.66 11.74 9.41
N ARG A 102 9.03 10.87 8.47
CA ARG A 102 8.32 10.72 7.20
C ARG A 102 6.94 10.09 7.38
N VAL A 103 6.79 9.11 8.27
CA VAL A 103 5.48 8.55 8.66
C VAL A 103 4.57 9.66 9.21
N THR A 104 5.10 10.56 10.04
CA THR A 104 4.32 11.68 10.60
C THR A 104 3.89 12.67 9.50
N GLN A 105 4.74 12.92 8.51
CA GLN A 105 4.37 13.76 7.34
C GLN A 105 3.25 13.11 6.52
N VAL A 106 3.35 11.81 6.23
CA VAL A 106 2.28 11.06 5.55
C VAL A 106 1.00 11.09 6.38
N GLU A 107 1.07 10.90 7.70
CA GLU A 107 -0.09 10.98 8.59
C GLU A 107 -0.83 12.32 8.48
N GLN A 108 -0.10 13.44 8.47
CA GLN A 108 -0.67 14.78 8.32
C GLN A 108 -1.36 14.93 6.96
N MET A 109 -0.70 14.51 5.88
CA MET A 109 -1.26 14.60 4.53
C MET A 109 -2.48 13.69 4.35
N VAL A 110 -2.44 12.48 4.88
CA VAL A 110 -3.57 11.53 4.86
C VAL A 110 -4.79 12.14 5.57
N LYS A 111 -4.60 12.76 6.74
CA LYS A 111 -5.69 13.44 7.46
C LYS A 111 -6.26 14.61 6.64
N ARG A 112 -5.40 15.41 6.00
CA ARG A 112 -5.78 16.60 5.23
C ARG A 112 -6.49 16.25 3.92
N HIS A 113 -5.94 15.33 3.13
CA HIS A 113 -6.36 15.10 1.74
C HIS A 113 -7.25 13.87 1.55
N ILE A 114 -7.13 12.85 2.41
CA ILE A 114 -7.88 11.59 2.29
C ILE A 114 -9.00 11.49 3.34
N SER A 115 -8.83 12.16 4.48
CA SER A 115 -9.81 12.18 5.59
C SER A 115 -10.13 10.81 6.20
N CYS A 116 -9.16 9.89 6.21
CA CYS A 116 -9.31 8.58 6.88
C CYS A 116 -8.74 8.61 8.32
N LYS A 117 -9.26 7.71 9.18
CA LYS A 117 -8.70 7.49 10.52
C LYS A 117 -7.33 6.80 10.39
N VAL A 118 -6.28 7.46 10.83
CA VAL A 118 -4.94 6.86 10.86
C VAL A 118 -4.81 5.92 12.05
N VAL A 119 -4.33 4.71 11.79
CA VAL A 119 -4.02 3.70 12.81
C VAL A 119 -2.58 3.23 12.63
N HIS A 120 -1.88 3.12 13.75
CA HIS A 120 -0.53 2.58 13.84
C HIS A 120 -0.63 1.18 14.44
N TYR A 121 -0.12 0.16 13.75
CA TYR A 121 -0.02 -1.18 14.31
C TYR A 121 1.36 -1.34 14.96
N GLY A 122 1.38 -1.77 16.22
CA GLY A 122 2.62 -1.93 16.99
C GLY A 122 3.16 -0.64 17.65
N VAL A 123 4.29 -0.77 18.34
CA VAL A 123 4.99 0.34 19.01
C VAL A 123 5.63 1.22 17.95
N ARG A 124 5.32 2.53 17.97
CA ARG A 124 6.06 3.55 17.21
C ARG A 124 7.53 3.45 17.63
N ASN A 125 8.40 3.07 16.71
CA ASN A 125 9.82 3.17 16.98
C ASN A 125 10.12 4.66 17.16
N ASN A 126 10.42 5.09 18.37
CA ASN A 126 10.78 6.49 18.67
C ASN A 126 12.15 6.89 18.07
N GLN A 127 12.73 6.05 17.20
CA GLN A 127 13.97 6.35 16.52
C GLN A 127 13.71 7.39 15.41
N ALA A 128 14.23 8.58 15.61
CA ALA A 128 14.06 9.70 14.68
C ALA A 128 14.74 9.46 13.31
N LYS A 129 15.72 8.55 13.22
CA LYS A 129 16.57 8.34 12.03
C LYS A 129 16.17 7.17 11.12
N GLY A 130 15.14 6.41 11.46
CA GLY A 130 14.75 5.24 10.67
C GLY A 130 15.64 4.02 10.85
N HIS A 131 15.45 3.00 10.00
CA HIS A 131 16.24 1.77 10.00
C HIS A 131 17.66 2.04 9.53
N ASP A 132 18.63 1.47 10.24
CA ASP A 132 20.05 1.51 9.92
C ASP A 132 20.55 0.06 9.79
N GLN A 133 21.01 -0.30 8.58
CA GLN A 133 21.38 -1.66 8.26
C GLN A 133 22.64 -2.12 9.01
N GLU A 134 23.61 -1.24 9.24
CA GLU A 134 24.84 -1.57 9.96
C GLU A 134 24.53 -1.81 11.43
N ALA A 135 23.76 -0.91 12.05
CA ALA A 135 23.30 -1.06 13.42
C ALA A 135 22.45 -2.33 13.61
N PHE A 136 21.58 -2.67 12.65
CA PHE A 136 20.82 -3.91 12.67
C PHE A 136 21.73 -5.15 12.58
N ASN A 137 22.73 -5.12 11.71
CA ASN A 137 23.62 -6.26 11.49
C ASN A 137 24.48 -6.62 12.71
N ILE A 138 24.73 -5.69 13.64
CA ILE A 138 25.48 -5.96 14.88
C ILE A 138 24.61 -6.33 16.08
N GLN A 139 23.28 -6.28 15.94
CA GLN A 139 22.37 -6.67 17.02
C GLN A 139 22.48 -8.17 17.37
N PRO A 140 22.19 -8.54 18.64
CA PRO A 140 21.95 -9.92 19.03
C PRO A 140 20.94 -10.64 18.12
N ASN A 141 21.08 -11.96 17.98
CA ASN A 141 20.18 -12.76 17.13
C ASN A 141 18.72 -12.72 17.59
N GLU A 142 18.47 -12.59 18.89
CA GLU A 142 17.12 -12.48 19.45
C GLU A 142 16.43 -11.19 18.98
N ASP A 143 17.12 -10.05 19.08
CA ASP A 143 16.61 -8.75 18.61
C ASP A 143 16.35 -8.76 17.09
N LYS A 144 17.27 -9.36 16.31
CA LYS A 144 17.07 -9.55 14.86
C LYS A 144 15.86 -10.41 14.56
N CYS A 145 15.64 -11.46 15.35
CA CYS A 145 14.48 -12.35 15.22
C CYS A 145 13.18 -11.58 15.46
N ASP A 146 13.11 -10.78 16.53
CA ASP A 146 11.93 -10.01 16.87
C ASP A 146 11.64 -8.90 15.86
N ALA A 147 12.68 -8.20 15.38
CA ALA A 147 12.57 -7.24 14.30
C ALA A 147 12.08 -7.89 12.99
N THR A 148 12.57 -9.09 12.68
CA THR A 148 12.13 -9.86 11.51
C THR A 148 10.67 -10.29 11.63
N LYS A 149 10.25 -10.76 12.81
CA LYS A 149 8.84 -11.07 13.08
C LYS A 149 7.96 -9.84 12.89
N LYS A 150 8.35 -8.69 13.45
CA LYS A 150 7.62 -7.43 13.28
C LYS A 150 7.48 -7.05 11.80
N LEU A 151 8.57 -7.11 11.03
CA LEU A 151 8.56 -6.85 9.59
C LEU A 151 7.59 -7.80 8.86
N ILE A 152 7.63 -9.10 9.15
CA ILE A 152 6.73 -10.07 8.52
C ILE A 152 5.26 -9.77 8.89
N THR A 153 4.97 -9.44 10.15
CA THR A 153 3.61 -9.04 10.57
C THR A 153 3.14 -7.79 9.83
N ASP A 154 4.01 -6.78 9.65
CA ASP A 154 3.68 -5.57 8.90
C ASP A 154 3.38 -5.89 7.42
N LEU A 155 4.16 -6.77 6.79
CA LEU A 155 3.93 -7.24 5.41
C LEU A 155 2.56 -7.93 5.27
N GLU A 156 2.19 -8.78 6.22
CA GLU A 156 0.91 -9.48 6.24
C GLU A 156 -0.27 -8.51 6.41
N LEU A 157 -0.15 -7.53 7.30
CA LEU A 157 -1.17 -6.50 7.50
C LEU A 157 -1.35 -5.60 6.28
N MET A 158 -0.24 -5.16 5.66
CA MET A 158 -0.27 -4.39 4.41
C MET A 158 -0.93 -5.20 3.29
N ALA A 159 -0.63 -6.50 3.20
CA ALA A 159 -1.21 -7.37 2.19
C ALA A 159 -2.70 -7.65 2.43
N ALA A 160 -3.14 -7.73 3.68
CA ALA A 160 -4.54 -7.98 4.04
C ALA A 160 -5.46 -6.75 3.88
N ALA A 161 -4.90 -5.53 3.90
CA ALA A 161 -5.65 -4.29 3.69
C ALA A 161 -6.42 -4.26 2.35
N ASP A 162 -7.51 -3.48 2.27
CA ASP A 162 -8.31 -3.41 1.04
C ASP A 162 -7.51 -2.84 -0.12
N TYR A 163 -6.78 -1.75 0.12
CA TYR A 163 -5.90 -1.10 -0.84
C TYR A 163 -4.49 -0.95 -0.26
N PHE A 164 -3.51 -0.86 -1.15
CA PHE A 164 -2.11 -0.69 -0.78
C PHE A 164 -1.43 0.35 -1.67
N VAL A 165 -0.63 1.23 -1.06
CA VAL A 165 0.23 2.20 -1.73
C VAL A 165 1.66 2.05 -1.21
N GLY A 166 2.62 1.90 -2.11
CA GLY A 166 4.03 1.79 -1.79
C GLY A 166 4.92 2.34 -2.90
N SER A 167 6.23 2.16 -2.76
CA SER A 167 7.22 2.57 -3.76
C SER A 167 8.17 1.43 -4.14
N GLY A 168 8.26 1.16 -5.44
CA GLY A 168 9.12 0.12 -6.02
C GLY A 168 10.61 0.41 -5.90
N THR A 169 11.00 1.55 -5.32
CA THR A 169 12.39 1.79 -4.86
C THR A 169 12.76 0.88 -3.68
N SER A 170 11.76 0.34 -2.97
CA SER A 170 11.89 -0.72 -1.97
C SER A 170 11.40 -2.05 -2.53
N ILE A 171 12.02 -3.15 -2.09
CA ILE A 171 11.53 -4.51 -2.41
C ILE A 171 10.23 -4.86 -1.67
N LEU A 172 9.92 -4.19 -0.55
CA LEU A 172 8.78 -4.55 0.30
C LEU A 172 7.43 -4.43 -0.42
N PRO A 173 7.13 -3.36 -1.20
CA PRO A 173 5.92 -3.30 -2.01
C PRO A 173 5.78 -4.42 -3.04
N THR A 174 6.88 -4.95 -3.56
CA THR A 174 6.85 -6.13 -4.44
C THR A 174 6.40 -7.37 -3.67
N ILE A 175 6.98 -7.61 -2.48
CA ILE A 175 6.60 -8.73 -1.61
C ILE A 175 5.13 -8.61 -1.19
N VAL A 176 4.69 -7.42 -0.74
CA VAL A 176 3.29 -7.15 -0.40
C VAL A 176 2.39 -7.43 -1.59
N GLY A 177 2.75 -7.00 -2.80
CA GLY A 177 1.97 -7.28 -3.99
C GLY A 177 1.82 -8.76 -4.30
N THR A 178 2.89 -9.54 -4.13
CA THR A 178 2.83 -11.01 -4.26
C THR A 178 1.93 -11.63 -3.19
N LEU A 179 2.06 -11.22 -1.92
CA LEU A 179 1.20 -11.69 -0.84
C LEU A 179 -0.28 -11.39 -1.12
N ARG A 180 -0.57 -10.16 -1.56
CA ARG A 180 -1.92 -9.70 -1.94
C ARG A 180 -2.53 -10.62 -2.98
N GLN A 181 -1.80 -10.97 -4.02
CA GLN A 181 -2.31 -11.78 -5.13
C GLN A 181 -2.38 -13.27 -4.78
N VAL A 182 -1.34 -13.82 -4.15
CA VAL A 182 -1.19 -15.27 -3.94
C VAL A 182 -1.91 -15.76 -2.67
N LEU A 183 -1.76 -15.05 -1.54
CA LEU A 183 -2.35 -15.47 -0.27
C LEU A 183 -3.73 -14.86 -0.06
N TYR A 184 -3.86 -13.55 -0.30
CA TYR A 184 -5.09 -12.82 0.00
C TYR A 184 -6.05 -12.68 -1.20
N ARG A 185 -5.65 -13.18 -2.38
CA ARG A 185 -6.45 -13.18 -3.62
C ARG A 185 -7.05 -11.81 -3.96
N LYS A 186 -6.31 -10.74 -3.71
CA LYS A 186 -6.70 -9.35 -4.00
C LYS A 186 -6.45 -9.02 -5.47
N PRO A 187 -7.34 -8.26 -6.14
CA PRO A 187 -7.11 -7.79 -7.50
C PRO A 187 -5.91 -6.84 -7.57
N GLN A 188 -5.12 -6.93 -8.65
CA GLN A 188 -3.95 -6.05 -8.86
C GLN A 188 -4.32 -4.56 -8.88
N VAL A 189 -5.54 -4.23 -9.31
CA VAL A 189 -6.04 -2.84 -9.34
C VAL A 189 -6.17 -2.21 -7.95
N THR A 190 -6.04 -2.97 -6.87
CA THR A 190 -6.07 -2.46 -5.47
C THR A 190 -4.70 -2.13 -4.90
N GLN A 191 -3.64 -2.27 -5.70
CA GLN A 191 -2.28 -1.86 -5.36
C GLN A 191 -1.85 -0.71 -6.28
N ALA A 192 -1.17 0.29 -5.73
CA ALA A 192 -0.55 1.35 -6.50
C ALA A 192 0.92 1.55 -6.10
N ASP A 193 1.78 1.65 -7.09
CA ASP A 193 3.20 1.95 -6.92
C ASP A 193 3.50 3.41 -7.29
N VAL A 194 4.34 4.08 -6.51
CA VAL A 194 4.77 5.47 -6.77
C VAL A 194 5.46 5.64 -8.12
N ASN A 195 6.13 4.60 -8.63
CA ASN A 195 6.76 4.68 -9.94
C ASN A 195 5.79 4.39 -11.09
N TYR A 196 4.54 4.02 -10.80
CA TYR A 196 3.50 3.67 -11.78
C TYR A 196 3.95 2.58 -12.77
N LEU A 197 4.75 1.63 -12.27
CA LEU A 197 5.22 0.48 -13.04
C LEU A 197 4.44 -0.81 -12.72
N ASP A 198 3.47 -0.76 -11.79
CA ASP A 198 2.66 -1.93 -11.44
C ASP A 198 1.62 -2.27 -12.51
N THR A 199 1.31 -3.55 -12.70
CA THR A 199 0.29 -3.96 -13.69
C THR A 199 -1.09 -3.40 -13.36
N GLY A 200 -1.39 -3.17 -12.08
CA GLY A 200 -2.61 -2.50 -11.63
C GLY A 200 -2.81 -1.13 -12.26
N VAL A 201 -1.76 -0.32 -12.40
CA VAL A 201 -1.84 1.01 -13.02
C VAL A 201 -2.23 0.92 -14.50
N ARG A 202 -1.70 -0.08 -15.23
CA ARG A 202 -2.00 -0.27 -16.65
C ARG A 202 -3.46 -0.63 -16.83
N ILE A 203 -3.98 -1.52 -15.98
CA ILE A 203 -5.38 -1.90 -15.96
C ILE A 203 -6.26 -0.69 -15.62
N ARG A 204 -5.92 0.08 -14.56
CA ARG A 204 -6.67 1.28 -14.17
C ARG A 204 -6.73 2.31 -15.29
N ARG A 205 -5.61 2.59 -15.97
CA ARG A 205 -5.57 3.50 -17.12
C ARG A 205 -6.43 3.03 -18.27
N TYR A 206 -6.30 1.75 -18.63
CA TYR A 206 -7.04 1.15 -19.73
C TYR A 206 -8.56 1.31 -19.54
N TRP A 207 -9.04 1.14 -18.32
CA TRP A 207 -10.46 1.28 -17.97
C TRP A 207 -10.87 2.72 -17.57
N GLY A 208 -9.98 3.69 -17.67
CA GLY A 208 -10.29 5.07 -17.29
C GLY A 208 -10.51 5.28 -15.79
N LEU A 209 -10.02 4.36 -14.94
CA LEU A 209 -10.27 4.35 -13.50
C LEU A 209 -9.24 5.12 -12.68
N GLY A 210 -8.08 5.47 -13.24
CA GLY A 210 -7.01 6.16 -12.53
C GLY A 210 -5.62 5.84 -13.05
N GLY A 211 -4.61 6.36 -12.36
CA GLY A 211 -3.20 6.12 -12.64
C GLY A 211 -2.62 7.05 -13.71
N PHE A 212 -3.25 8.17 -14.02
CA PHE A 212 -2.89 9.04 -15.15
C PHE A 212 -1.67 9.95 -14.91
N HIS A 213 -1.10 9.97 -13.70
CA HIS A 213 -0.03 10.89 -13.26
C HIS A 213 -0.39 12.38 -13.31
N ASN A 214 -1.68 12.72 -13.22
CA ASN A 214 -2.11 14.12 -13.34
C ASN A 214 -2.91 14.61 -12.13
N VAL A 215 -3.27 13.73 -11.19
CA VAL A 215 -3.89 14.13 -9.92
C VAL A 215 -2.83 14.22 -8.83
N THR A 216 -2.57 15.44 -8.37
CA THR A 216 -1.68 15.75 -7.24
C THR A 216 -2.43 16.47 -6.13
N VAL A 217 -1.83 16.55 -4.94
CA VAL A 217 -2.32 17.41 -3.84
C VAL A 217 -2.55 18.85 -4.30
N ASP A 218 -1.66 19.42 -5.12
CA ASP A 218 -1.79 20.78 -5.63
C ASP A 218 -3.03 20.93 -6.52
N THR A 219 -3.27 19.96 -7.41
CA THR A 219 -4.47 19.96 -8.26
C THR A 219 -5.75 19.76 -7.45
N ALA A 220 -5.70 18.94 -6.40
CA ALA A 220 -6.85 18.69 -5.53
C ALA A 220 -7.21 19.94 -4.71
N GLU A 221 -6.21 20.67 -4.21
CA GLU A 221 -6.41 21.94 -3.50
C GLU A 221 -6.92 23.04 -4.42
N ALA A 222 -6.41 23.14 -5.66
CA ALA A 222 -6.92 24.09 -6.64
C ALA A 222 -8.42 23.86 -6.94
N ILE A 223 -8.86 22.60 -7.05
CA ILE A 223 -10.27 22.26 -7.24
C ILE A 223 -11.11 22.69 -6.03
N GLN A 224 -10.64 22.45 -4.80
CA GLN A 224 -11.36 22.83 -3.58
C GLN A 224 -11.43 24.35 -3.37
N GLY A 225 -10.38 25.09 -3.76
CA GLY A 225 -10.32 26.55 -3.65
C GLY A 225 -11.10 27.28 -4.74
N SER A 226 -11.28 26.66 -5.91
CA SER A 226 -12.23 27.14 -6.90
C SER A 226 -13.64 26.87 -6.37
N ASN A 227 -14.48 27.91 -6.21
CA ASN A 227 -15.89 27.77 -5.84
C ASN A 227 -16.64 26.92 -6.88
N TRP A 228 -16.51 25.59 -6.79
CA TRP A 228 -17.08 24.62 -7.69
C TRP A 228 -18.55 24.39 -7.32
N GLN A 229 -19.34 25.46 -7.37
CA GLN A 229 -20.77 25.45 -7.05
C GLN A 229 -21.67 25.13 -8.26
N SER A 230 -21.17 24.73 -9.45
CA SER A 230 -22.06 24.65 -10.62
C SER A 230 -21.79 23.61 -11.72
N SER A 231 -20.86 22.66 -11.61
CA SER A 231 -20.61 21.68 -12.70
C SER A 231 -20.81 20.20 -12.34
N ASP A 232 -21.39 19.90 -11.18
CA ASP A 232 -21.78 18.54 -10.74
C ASP A 232 -22.88 17.88 -11.59
N ARG A 233 -23.32 18.50 -12.70
CA ARG A 233 -24.35 17.94 -13.58
C ARG A 233 -23.86 17.23 -14.83
N GLU A 234 -22.61 17.39 -15.27
CA GLU A 234 -22.19 16.83 -16.57
C GLU A 234 -21.10 15.77 -16.52
N MET A 235 -20.13 15.83 -15.61
CA MET A 235 -19.09 14.79 -15.53
C MET A 235 -19.58 13.44 -14.98
N SER A 236 -20.72 13.40 -14.27
CA SER A 236 -21.24 12.16 -13.70
C SER A 236 -21.92 11.23 -14.71
N LYS A 237 -22.16 11.66 -15.96
CA LYS A 237 -22.89 10.84 -16.93
C LYS A 237 -22.00 10.06 -17.89
N GLN A 238 -20.83 10.59 -18.26
CA GLN A 238 -19.95 9.91 -19.21
C GLN A 238 -19.03 8.86 -18.57
N SER A 239 -18.57 9.05 -17.33
CA SER A 239 -17.70 8.06 -16.66
C SER A 239 -18.45 6.93 -15.94
N TRP A 240 -19.72 7.12 -15.57
CA TRP A 240 -20.50 6.06 -14.91
C TRP A 240 -21.14 5.05 -15.88
N TYR A 241 -21.18 5.36 -17.18
CA TYR A 241 -21.79 4.47 -18.17
C TYR A 241 -21.00 3.16 -18.37
N TYR A 242 -19.70 3.14 -18.03
CA TYR A 242 -18.83 1.96 -18.14
C TYR A 242 -18.76 1.07 -16.88
N LEU A 243 -19.50 1.40 -15.81
CA LEU A 243 -19.49 0.65 -14.54
C LEU A 243 -20.80 -0.12 -14.27
N ARG A 244 -21.71 -0.23 -15.25
CA ARG A 244 -23.01 -0.94 -15.11
C ARG A 244 -23.27 -2.04 -16.14
N HIS A 245 -22.31 -2.37 -16.99
CA HIS A 245 -22.36 -3.51 -17.92
C HIS A 245 -21.11 -4.36 -17.73
#